data_AF-A0A645H5Z7-F1
#
_entry.id   AF-A0A645H5Z7-F1
#
_cell.length_a   1.000
_cell.length_b   1.000
_cell.length_c   1.000
_cell.angle_alpha   90.00
_cell.angle_beta   90.00
_cell.angle_gamma   90.00
#
_symmetry.space_group_name_H-M   'P 1'
#
loop_
_entity.id
_entity.type
_entity.pdbx_description
1 polymer ?
#
loop_
_entity_poly.entity_id
_entity_poly.type
_entity_poly.pdbx_seq_one_letter_code
_entity_poly.pdbx_strand_id
1 'polypeptide(L)'
;MLNYAVQDEYAAYAEYAGIIRNYDVKAPYDNIISAEAAHLDALRVLTLTYGITFPEDPSADHVVIPESLLMAAQTGITAEINNIAMYDRFLNYELPEDIQRVFEALRDASVNHLAAFERQVAKLTQTERRLSSILHELSA
;
A
#
# COMPACT_ATOMS: atom_id res chain seq x y z
N MET A 1 -0.34 10.32 16.10
CA MET A 1 -1.03 9.28 15.31
C MET A 1 -1.38 9.81 13.93
N LEU A 2 -2.22 10.86 13.80
CA LEU A 2 -2.62 11.42 12.51
C LEU A 2 -1.46 11.77 11.56
N ASN A 3 -0.42 12.48 12.02
CA ASN A 3 0.72 12.79 11.14
C ASN A 3 1.45 11.54 10.63
N TYR A 4 1.60 10.51 11.48
CA TYR A 4 2.22 9.25 11.07
C TYR A 4 1.34 8.50 10.08
N ALA A 5 0.02 8.44 10.31
CA ALA A 5 -0.91 7.85 9.37
C ALA A 5 -0.79 8.52 7.98
N VAL A 6 -0.80 9.86 7.93
CA VAL A 6 -0.65 10.60 6.66
C VAL A 6 0.66 10.25 5.94
N GLN A 7 1.77 10.21 6.67
CA GLN A 7 3.08 9.87 6.09
C GLN A 7 3.14 8.44 5.57
N ASP A 8 2.47 7.50 6.24
CA ASP A 8 2.41 6.10 5.81
C ASP A 8 1.56 5.94 4.54
N GLU A 9 0.37 6.57 4.48
CA GLU A 9 -0.46 6.57 3.27
C GLU A 9 0.24 7.26 2.08
N TYR A 10 1.04 8.31 2.33
CA TYR A 10 1.87 8.92 1.30
C TYR A 10 2.94 7.96 0.76
N ALA A 11 3.62 7.23 1.65
CA ALA A 11 4.62 6.24 1.25
C ALA A 11 3.99 5.14 0.37
N ALA A 12 2.84 4.59 0.78
CA ALA A 12 2.10 3.60 0.01
C ALA A 12 1.68 4.13 -1.37
N TYR A 13 1.05 5.31 -1.41
CA TYR A 13 0.63 5.94 -2.66
C TYR A 13 1.81 6.14 -3.63
N ALA A 14 2.92 6.68 -3.13
CA ALA A 14 4.09 6.99 -3.93
C ALA A 14 4.81 5.74 -4.46
N GLU A 15 4.90 4.69 -3.63
CA GLU A 15 5.43 3.39 -4.04
C GLU A 15 4.61 2.80 -5.20
N TYR A 16 3.28 2.72 -5.04
CA TYR A 16 2.40 2.10 -6.03
C TYR A 16 2.30 2.94 -7.31
N ALA A 17 2.27 4.27 -7.21
CA ALA A 17 2.38 5.15 -8.37
C ALA A 17 3.70 4.97 -9.12
N GLY A 18 4.79 4.77 -8.38
CA GLY A 18 6.10 4.43 -8.92
C GLY A 18 6.11 3.10 -9.69
N ILE A 19 5.52 2.04 -9.11
CA ILE A 19 5.42 0.72 -9.73
C ILE A 19 4.60 0.78 -11.03
N ILE A 20 3.43 1.43 -11.01
CA ILE A 20 2.58 1.61 -12.19
C ILE A 20 3.39 2.29 -13.32
N ARG A 21 4.11 3.37 -13.00
CA ARG A 21 4.90 4.12 -13.98
C ARG A 21 6.06 3.30 -14.54
N ASN A 22 6.77 2.55 -13.70
CA ASN A 22 7.97 1.82 -14.12
C ASN A 22 7.65 0.56 -14.94
N TYR A 23 6.60 -0.15 -14.56
CA TYR A 23 6.26 -1.44 -15.18
C TYR A 23 5.10 -1.38 -16.18
N ASP A 24 4.46 -0.23 -16.35
CA ASP A 24 3.26 -0.04 -17.18
C ASP A 24 2.15 -1.07 -16.84
N VAL A 25 1.89 -1.22 -15.54
CA VAL A 25 0.89 -2.14 -15.01
C VAL A 25 -0.32 -1.42 -14.45
N LYS A 26 -1.46 -2.10 -14.46
CA LYS A 26 -2.71 -1.61 -13.88
C LYS A 26 -3.08 -2.38 -12.63
N ALA A 27 -3.74 -3.53 -12.78
CA ALA A 27 -4.21 -4.31 -11.63
C ALA A 27 -3.07 -5.08 -10.91
N PRO A 28 -3.11 -5.16 -9.56
CA PRO A 28 -4.12 -4.56 -8.66
C PRO A 28 -3.84 -3.10 -8.28
N TYR A 29 -2.70 -2.55 -8.71
CA TYR A 29 -2.17 -1.26 -8.26
C TYR A 29 -3.08 -0.05 -8.54
N ASP A 30 -3.80 -0.03 -9.66
CA ASP A 30 -4.72 1.06 -10.04
C ASP A 30 -5.84 1.30 -9.02
N ASN A 31 -6.45 0.21 -8.54
CA ASN A 31 -7.46 0.28 -7.50
C ASN A 31 -6.86 0.67 -6.15
N ILE A 32 -5.67 0.16 -5.84
CA ILE A 32 -5.00 0.44 -4.57
C ILE A 32 -4.59 1.91 -4.47
N ILE A 33 -3.96 2.50 -5.51
CA ILE A 33 -3.62 3.94 -5.48
C ILE A 33 -4.85 4.84 -5.33
N SER A 34 -5.99 4.40 -5.85
CA SER A 34 -7.24 5.14 -5.72
C SER A 34 -7.78 5.08 -4.28
N ALA A 35 -7.60 3.94 -3.61
CA ALA A 35 -7.89 3.79 -2.19
C ALA A 35 -6.94 4.64 -1.33
N GLU A 36 -5.63 4.62 -1.58
CA GLU A 36 -4.67 5.43 -0.80
C GLU A 36 -4.94 6.93 -0.94
N ALA A 37 -5.33 7.40 -2.12
CA ALA A 37 -5.77 8.78 -2.30
C ALA A 37 -7.00 9.12 -1.43
N ALA A 38 -7.97 8.21 -1.36
CA ALA A 38 -9.14 8.37 -0.51
C ALA A 38 -8.80 8.32 0.99
N HIS A 39 -7.81 7.51 1.38
CA HIS A 39 -7.29 7.47 2.75
C HIS A 39 -6.68 8.81 3.14
N LEU A 40 -5.82 9.38 2.28
CA LEU A 40 -5.23 10.72 2.46
C LEU A 40 -6.30 11.81 2.58
N ASP A 41 -7.37 11.74 1.79
CA ASP A 41 -8.48 12.68 1.87
C ASP A 41 -9.24 12.56 3.21
N ALA A 42 -9.50 11.33 3.69
CA ALA A 42 -10.12 11.10 4.98
C ALA A 42 -9.26 11.64 6.14
N LEU A 43 -7.95 11.40 6.11
CA LEU A 43 -7.00 11.91 7.10
C LEU A 43 -6.89 13.43 7.03
N ARG A 44 -7.01 14.04 5.85
CA ARG A 44 -7.04 15.50 5.69
C ARG A 44 -8.25 16.11 6.39
N VAL A 45 -9.41 15.48 6.27
CA VAL A 45 -10.62 15.94 6.99
C VAL A 45 -10.40 15.88 8.50
N LEU A 46 -9.83 14.79 9.04
CA LEU A 46 -9.55 14.67 10.47
C LEU A 46 -8.53 15.70 10.95
N THR A 47 -7.38 15.82 10.30
CA THR A 47 -6.34 16.79 10.69
C THR A 47 -6.89 18.22 10.75
N LEU A 48 -7.65 18.64 9.73
CA LEU A 48 -8.30 19.95 9.72
C LEU A 48 -9.34 20.12 10.86
N THR A 49 -10.14 19.08 11.12
CA THR A 49 -11.14 19.07 12.21
C THR A 49 -10.50 19.31 13.58
N TYR A 50 -9.31 18.76 13.80
CA TYR A 50 -8.56 18.88 15.04
C TYR A 50 -7.55 20.04 15.05
N GLY A 51 -7.57 20.93 14.06
CA GLY A 51 -6.66 22.09 13.99
C GLY A 51 -5.19 21.72 13.76
N ILE A 52 -4.92 20.54 13.20
CA ILE A 52 -3.60 20.05 12.85
C ILE A 52 -3.31 20.42 11.39
N THR A 53 -2.16 21.05 11.15
CA THR A 53 -1.69 21.30 9.78
C THR A 53 -1.47 19.96 9.08
N PHE A 54 -2.08 19.79 7.90
CA PHE A 54 -1.87 18.59 7.09
C PHE A 54 -0.39 18.48 6.70
N PRO A 55 0.29 17.35 6.98
CA PRO A 55 1.70 17.18 6.65
C PRO A 55 2.00 17.39 5.17
N GLU A 56 3.16 17.96 4.87
CA GLU A 56 3.71 17.95 3.50
C GLU A 56 4.09 16.52 3.10
N ASP A 57 4.18 16.29 1.78
CA ASP A 57 4.51 14.99 1.20
C ASP A 57 5.97 14.93 0.73
N PRO A 58 6.89 14.32 1.52
CA PRO A 58 8.27 14.07 1.10
C PRO A 58 8.45 12.71 0.41
N SER A 59 7.38 11.92 0.22
CA SER A 59 7.50 10.50 -0.13
C SER A 59 8.23 10.28 -1.46
N ALA A 60 8.06 11.18 -2.42
CA ALA A 60 8.70 11.11 -3.74
C ALA A 60 10.23 11.01 -3.67
N ASP A 61 10.86 11.59 -2.64
CA ASP A 61 12.32 11.56 -2.45
C ASP A 61 12.82 10.24 -1.84
N HIS A 62 11.89 9.37 -1.40
CA HIS A 62 12.18 8.13 -0.68
C HIS A 62 11.66 6.88 -1.38
N VAL A 63 10.98 7.01 -2.52
CA VAL A 63 10.47 5.87 -3.28
C VAL A 63 11.63 5.03 -3.83
N VAL A 64 11.61 3.74 -3.50
CA VAL A 64 12.51 2.73 -4.09
C VAL A 64 11.66 1.79 -4.93
N ILE A 65 11.91 1.76 -6.25
CA ILE A 65 11.18 0.87 -7.15
C ILE A 65 11.81 -0.53 -7.11
N PRO A 66 11.05 -1.58 -6.76
CA PRO A 66 11.56 -2.94 -6.75
C PRO A 66 11.99 -3.41 -8.14
N GLU A 67 12.93 -4.37 -8.23
CA GLU A 67 13.55 -4.81 -9.50
C GLU A 67 12.66 -5.71 -10.38
N SER A 68 11.54 -6.20 -9.83
CA SER A 68 10.53 -6.93 -10.60
C SER A 68 9.12 -6.71 -10.06
N LEU A 69 8.10 -7.05 -10.85
CA LEU A 69 6.71 -7.06 -10.39
C LEU A 69 6.47 -8.05 -9.24
N LEU A 70 7.21 -9.16 -9.20
CA LEU A 70 7.09 -10.13 -8.11
C LEU A 70 7.63 -9.52 -6.82
N MET A 71 8.81 -8.90 -6.88
CA MET A 71 9.38 -8.17 -5.74
C MET A 71 8.46 -7.02 -5.33
N ALA A 72 7.89 -6.28 -6.28
CA ALA A 72 6.94 -5.21 -5.99
C ALA A 72 5.70 -5.70 -5.25
N ALA A 73 5.12 -6.83 -5.66
CA ALA A 73 3.99 -7.41 -4.94
C ALA A 73 4.38 -7.92 -3.54
N GLN A 74 5.60 -8.44 -3.36
CA GLN A 74 6.12 -8.87 -2.05
C GLN A 74 6.42 -7.69 -1.11
N THR A 75 6.95 -6.59 -1.65
CA THR A 75 7.12 -5.34 -0.89
C THR A 75 5.76 -4.79 -0.48
N GLY A 76 4.76 -4.78 -1.37
CA GLY A 76 3.38 -4.42 -1.05
C GLY A 76 2.80 -5.23 0.10
N ILE A 77 2.97 -6.56 0.13
CA ILE A 77 2.57 -7.40 1.29
C ILE A 77 3.19 -6.88 2.59
N THR A 78 4.49 -6.57 2.56
CA THR A 78 5.20 -6.07 3.75
C THR A 78 4.68 -4.70 4.19
N ALA A 79 4.45 -3.79 3.23
CA ALA A 79 3.87 -2.49 3.48
C ALA A 79 2.49 -2.60 4.15
N GLU A 80 1.60 -3.42 3.60
CA GLU A 80 0.25 -3.60 4.15
C GLU A 80 0.25 -4.25 5.54
N ILE A 81 1.13 -5.23 5.80
CA ILE A 81 1.30 -5.81 7.14
C ILE A 81 1.73 -4.72 8.15
N ASN A 82 2.66 -3.86 7.76
CA ASN A 82 3.13 -2.77 8.63
C ASN A 82 2.04 -1.72 8.87
N ASN A 83 1.28 -1.35 7.83
CA ASN A 83 0.18 -0.39 7.94
C ASN A 83 -0.96 -0.94 8.83
N ILE A 84 -1.36 -2.21 8.66
CA ILE A 84 -2.31 -2.88 9.56
C ILE A 84 -1.82 -2.84 11.01
N ALA A 85 -0.56 -3.23 11.24
CA ALA A 85 0.02 -3.24 12.58
C ALA A 85 0.11 -1.83 13.20
N MET A 86 0.34 -0.80 12.39
CA MET A 86 0.30 0.60 12.82
C MET A 86 -1.11 0.99 13.29
N TYR A 87 -2.14 0.73 12.48
CA TYR A 87 -3.51 1.06 12.86
C TYR A 87 -3.99 0.24 14.06
N ASP A 88 -3.68 -1.05 14.14
CA ASP A 88 -3.96 -1.87 15.33
C ASP A 88 -3.30 -1.26 16.58
N ARG A 89 -2.07 -0.76 16.47
CA ARG A 89 -1.42 -0.05 17.57
C ARG A 89 -2.14 1.25 17.92
N PHE A 90 -2.58 2.03 16.95
CA PHE A 90 -3.32 3.29 17.19
C PHE A 90 -4.69 3.03 17.84
N LEU A 91 -5.38 1.96 17.44
CA LEU A 91 -6.70 1.59 17.96
C LEU A 91 -6.67 1.04 19.40
N ASN A 92 -5.48 0.82 19.98
CA ASN A 92 -5.34 0.49 21.40
C ASN A 92 -5.39 1.71 22.33
N TYR A 93 -5.40 2.94 21.79
CA TYR A 93 -5.56 4.16 22.57
C TYR A 93 -7.04 4.52 22.72
N GLU A 94 -7.36 5.34 23.74
CA GLU A 94 -8.66 6.00 23.80
C GLU A 94 -8.71 7.11 22.75
N LEU A 95 -9.59 6.97 21.77
CA LEU A 95 -9.70 7.85 20.61
C LEU A 95 -11.08 8.51 20.56
N PRO A 96 -11.17 9.74 20.01
CA PRO A 96 -12.44 10.26 19.53
C PRO A 96 -13.10 9.31 18.51
N GLU A 97 -14.43 9.23 18.53
CA GLU A 97 -15.21 8.26 17.75
C GLU A 97 -14.97 8.37 16.23
N ASP A 98 -14.82 9.59 15.72
CA ASP A 98 -14.53 9.86 14.31
C ASP A 98 -13.13 9.39 13.90
N ILE A 99 -12.11 9.63 14.73
CA ILE A 99 -10.75 9.12 14.51
C ILE A 99 -10.75 7.60 14.54
N GLN A 100 -11.38 6.99 15.54
CA GLN A 100 -11.45 5.52 15.66
C GLN A 100 -12.08 4.91 14.41
N ARG A 101 -13.23 5.43 13.98
CA ARG A 101 -13.92 4.93 12.77
C ARG A 101 -13.08 5.02 11.50
N VAL A 102 -12.36 6.12 11.31
CA VAL A 102 -11.47 6.27 10.14
C VAL A 102 -10.30 5.29 10.23
N PHE A 103 -9.67 5.16 11.40
CA PHE A 103 -8.55 4.21 11.56
C PHE A 103 -8.96 2.75 11.38
N GLU A 104 -10.15 2.36 11.85
CA GLU A 104 -10.73 1.03 11.57
C GLU A 104 -10.95 0.83 10.07
N ALA A 105 -11.53 1.82 9.38
CA ALA A 105 -11.76 1.73 7.94
C ALA A 105 -10.46 1.62 7.13
N LEU A 106 -9.43 2.40 7.48
CA LEU A 106 -8.13 2.36 6.81
C LEU A 106 -7.44 1.02 7.04
N ARG A 107 -7.39 0.52 8.30
CA ARG A 107 -6.88 -0.83 8.59
C ARG A 107 -7.57 -1.91 7.76
N ASP A 108 -8.91 -1.87 7.70
CA ASP A 108 -9.69 -2.87 6.98
C ASP A 108 -9.47 -2.79 5.46
N ALA A 109 -9.21 -1.60 4.92
CA ALA A 109 -8.78 -1.43 3.54
C ALA A 109 -7.41 -2.08 3.29
N SER A 110 -6.45 -1.88 4.19
CA SER A 110 -5.11 -2.49 4.11
C SER A 110 -5.16 -4.03 4.18
N VAL A 111 -6.10 -4.61 4.94
CA VAL A 111 -6.38 -6.07 4.89
C VAL A 111 -6.81 -6.52 3.49
N ASN A 112 -7.63 -5.71 2.80
CA ASN A 112 -8.05 -6.01 1.43
C ASN A 112 -6.89 -5.84 0.43
N HIS A 113 -6.05 -4.83 0.62
CA HIS A 113 -4.84 -4.61 -0.18
C HIS A 113 -3.86 -5.77 -0.02
N LEU A 114 -3.60 -6.19 1.22
CA LEU A 114 -2.76 -7.36 1.54
C LEU A 114 -3.22 -8.58 0.77
N ALA A 115 -4.52 -8.90 0.84
CA ALA A 115 -5.07 -10.04 0.11
C ALA A 115 -4.93 -9.88 -1.42
N ALA A 116 -4.99 -8.65 -1.95
CA ALA A 116 -4.75 -8.39 -3.37
C ALA A 116 -3.29 -8.64 -3.77
N PHE A 117 -2.33 -8.22 -2.95
CA PHE A 117 -0.91 -8.49 -3.19
C PHE A 117 -0.56 -9.97 -3.05
N GLU A 118 -1.11 -10.69 -2.07
CA GLU A 118 -0.93 -12.15 -1.94
C GLU A 118 -1.39 -12.89 -3.20
N ARG A 119 -2.56 -12.53 -3.74
CA ARG A 119 -3.05 -13.08 -5.02
C ARG A 119 -2.11 -12.75 -6.18
N GLN A 120 -1.58 -11.53 -6.21
CA GLN A 120 -0.65 -11.10 -7.25
C GLN A 120 0.67 -11.85 -7.19
N VAL A 121 1.24 -12.06 -6.00
CA VAL A 121 2.44 -12.90 -5.79
C VAL A 121 2.20 -14.32 -6.29
N ALA A 122 1.07 -14.93 -5.95
CA ALA A 122 0.74 -16.29 -6.41
C ALA A 122 0.70 -16.39 -7.95
N LYS A 123 0.07 -15.41 -8.61
CA LYS A 123 -0.03 -15.32 -10.07
C LYS A 123 1.34 -15.13 -10.74
N LEU A 124 2.16 -14.21 -10.24
CA LEU A 124 3.47 -13.91 -10.80
C LEU A 124 4.43 -15.08 -10.62
N THR A 125 4.45 -15.71 -9.44
CA THR A 125 5.26 -16.90 -9.16
C THR A 125 4.90 -18.06 -10.10
N GLN A 126 3.61 -18.27 -10.37
CA GLN A 126 3.18 -19.30 -11.33
C GLN A 126 3.67 -18.98 -12.75
N THR A 127 3.64 -17.71 -13.14
CA THR A 127 4.09 -17.25 -14.46
C THR A 127 5.58 -17.49 -14.65
N GLU A 128 6.41 -17.12 -13.67
CA GLU A 128 7.86 -17.36 -13.70
C GLU A 128 8.20 -18.85 -13.79
N ARG A 129 7.55 -19.71 -13.00
CA ARG A 129 7.74 -21.16 -13.07
C ARG A 129 7.45 -21.73 -14.45
N ARG A 130 6.36 -21.26 -15.09
CA ARG A 130 5.98 -21.71 -16.44
C ARG A 130 7.03 -21.30 -17.48
N LEU A 131 7.53 -20.07 -17.40
CA LEU A 131 8.57 -19.58 -18.32
C LEU A 131 9.87 -20.36 -18.15
N SER A 132 10.29 -20.63 -16.92
CA SER A 132 11.48 -21.43 -16.64
C SER A 132 11.37 -22.86 -17.18
N SER A 133 10.20 -23.50 -17.09
CA SER A 133 9.97 -24.83 -17.67
C SER A 133 10.12 -24.82 -19.20
N ILE A 134 9.53 -23.83 -19.87
CA ILE A 134 9.61 -23.71 -21.33
C ILE A 134 11.06 -23.47 -21.77
N LEU A 135 11.79 -22.59 -21.08
CA LEU A 135 13.20 -22.32 -21.39
C LEU A 135 14.07 -23.57 -21.23
N HIS A 136 13.80 -24.39 -20.20
CA HIS A 136 14.49 -25.65 -20.01
C HIS A 136 14.24 -26.63 -21.17
N GLU A 137 12.97 -26.82 -21.57
CA GLU A 137 12.58 -27.67 -22.70
C GLU A 137 13.19 -27.22 -24.04
N LEU A 138 13.33 -25.92 -24.27
CA LEU A 138 13.95 -25.38 -25.49
C LEU A 138 15.49 -25.48 -25.49
N SER A 139 16.10 -25.68 -24.32
CA SER A 139 17.55 -25.80 -24.14
C SER A 139 18.07 -27.24 -24.08
N ALA A 140 17.16 -28.23 -24.07
CA ALA A 140 17.43 -29.66 -24.00
C ALA A 140 17.35 -30.31 -25.39
#